data_AF-A0A453J7T2-F1
#
_entry.id   AF-A0A453J7T2-F1
#
_cell.length_a   1.000
_cell.length_b   1.000
_cell.length_c   1.000
_cell.angle_alpha   90.00
_cell.angle_beta   90.00
_cell.angle_gamma   90.00
#
_symmetry.space_group_name_H-M   'P 1'
#
loop_
_entity.id
_entity.type
_entity.pdbx_description
1 polymer ?
#
loop_
_entity_poly.entity_id
_entity_poly.type
_entity_poly.pdbx_seq_one_letter_code
_entity_poly.pdbx_strand_id
1 'polypeptide(L)'
;MTGLKIALLKKAMEFVVDQLGPADRLSVVAFSTDARRVIPLTRMSDVGKVKAKDAVQLLMADGGTNILKGLTEAAKVLDGRRHKNAVASVILLSDGQDTYNLGGGGYGYGSVSYSKNYRALVPGSLLSSAGHRSTPIHTFGFGGDHDSSAMHTIAEETGGTFSFIEDETVVQDSFAQCIGGLLSVVVQEALITVKCVHPVRVRAVKSGRYDSSIDAYARSASVDVGELYADEERRFLLLVDVPKAGDADEVTQLMKVTCTYRDTATGQVVDVAGEDVEVQRPVELAKDQQ
;
A
#
# COMPACT_ATOMS: atom_id res chain seq x y z
N MET A 1 -21.36 13.19 -4.84
CA MET A 1 -20.83 12.96 -6.21
C MET A 1 -21.77 13.47 -7.31
N THR A 2 -22.34 14.67 -7.27
CA THR A 2 -23.24 15.14 -8.38
C THR A 2 -22.49 16.00 -9.41
N GLY A 3 -23.10 16.19 -10.59
CA GLY A 3 -22.60 17.12 -11.61
C GLY A 3 -21.24 16.74 -12.19
N LEU A 4 -20.30 17.69 -12.21
CA LEU A 4 -18.98 17.50 -12.81
C LEU A 4 -18.18 16.39 -12.11
N LYS A 5 -18.31 16.22 -10.78
CA LYS A 5 -17.54 15.23 -10.01
C LYS A 5 -17.78 13.79 -10.48
N ILE A 6 -19.03 13.40 -10.75
CA ILE A 6 -19.32 12.04 -11.28
C ILE A 6 -18.93 11.90 -12.76
N ALA A 7 -19.00 12.97 -13.55
CA ALA A 7 -18.48 12.94 -14.91
C ALA A 7 -16.97 12.68 -14.94
N LEU A 8 -16.22 13.34 -14.04
CA LEU A 8 -14.79 13.12 -13.86
C LEU A 8 -14.47 11.70 -13.39
N LEU A 9 -15.21 11.18 -12.41
CA LEU A 9 -15.07 9.79 -11.97
C LEU A 9 -15.28 8.81 -13.12
N LYS A 10 -16.32 9.01 -13.95
CA LYS A 10 -16.60 8.12 -15.10
C LYS A 10 -15.45 8.15 -16.10
N LYS A 11 -14.94 9.33 -16.46
CA LYS A 11 -13.76 9.47 -17.33
C LYS A 11 -12.53 8.79 -16.75
N ALA A 12 -12.26 8.96 -15.46
CA ALA A 12 -11.14 8.31 -14.77
C ALA A 12 -11.25 6.79 -14.84
N MET A 13 -12.45 6.25 -14.55
CA MET A 13 -12.72 4.82 -14.62
C MET A 13 -12.61 4.26 -16.04
N GLU A 14 -13.02 5.00 -17.06
CA GLU A 14 -12.82 4.60 -18.46
C GLU A 14 -11.33 4.50 -18.80
N PHE A 15 -10.53 5.48 -18.38
CA PHE A 15 -9.08 5.44 -18.55
C PHE A 15 -8.48 4.21 -17.87
N VAL A 16 -8.87 3.93 -16.61
CA VAL A 16 -8.43 2.71 -15.90
C VAL A 16 -8.77 1.45 -16.69
N VAL A 17 -10.02 1.31 -17.15
CA VAL A 17 -10.47 0.15 -17.93
C VAL A 17 -9.66 -0.01 -19.22
N ASP A 18 -9.26 1.09 -19.85
CA ASP A 18 -8.45 1.05 -21.07
C ASP A 18 -7.00 0.61 -20.83
N GLN A 19 -6.40 1.00 -19.70
CA GLN A 19 -5.03 0.60 -19.34
C GLN A 19 -4.92 -0.87 -18.91
N LEU A 20 -5.99 -1.49 -18.43
CA LEU A 20 -5.97 -2.89 -18.00
C LEU A 20 -5.80 -3.85 -19.19
N GLY A 21 -4.96 -4.87 -19.03
CA GLY A 21 -4.75 -5.94 -20.00
C GLY A 21 -5.81 -7.06 -19.93
N PRO A 22 -5.84 -7.97 -20.92
CA PRO A 22 -6.82 -9.06 -20.97
C PRO A 22 -6.69 -10.10 -19.83
N ALA A 23 -5.53 -10.14 -19.16
CA ALA A 23 -5.30 -10.98 -17.98
C ALA A 23 -5.77 -10.33 -16.66
N ASP A 24 -5.95 -9.01 -16.66
CA ASP A 24 -6.38 -8.26 -15.49
C ASP A 24 -7.87 -8.44 -15.25
N ARG A 25 -8.26 -8.17 -14.00
CA ARG A 25 -9.65 -8.27 -13.58
C ARG A 25 -10.08 -7.03 -12.83
N LEU A 26 -11.25 -6.51 -13.18
CA LEU A 26 -11.85 -5.36 -12.51
C LEU A 26 -13.22 -5.74 -11.96
N SER A 27 -13.53 -5.26 -10.76
CA SER A 27 -14.87 -5.25 -10.17
C SER A 27 -15.17 -3.81 -9.80
N VAL A 28 -16.41 -3.38 -9.98
CA VAL A 28 -16.86 -2.03 -9.58
C VAL A 28 -17.91 -2.18 -8.50
N VAL A 29 -17.66 -1.55 -7.36
CA VAL A 29 -18.61 -1.42 -6.25
C VAL A 29 -19.06 0.03 -6.21
N ALA A 30 -20.36 0.25 -6.36
CA ALA A 30 -20.97 1.56 -6.12
C ALA A 30 -21.47 1.59 -4.69
N PHE A 31 -21.21 2.69 -3.98
CA PHE A 31 -21.69 2.88 -2.62
C PHE A 31 -22.28 4.27 -2.42
N SER A 32 -23.28 4.32 -1.56
CA SER A 32 -23.90 5.53 -1.03
C SER A 32 -24.34 5.27 0.41
N THR A 33 -25.64 5.26 0.70
CA THR A 33 -26.20 4.72 1.95
C THR A 33 -26.03 3.20 2.05
N ASP A 34 -26.10 2.53 0.90
CA ASP A 34 -25.84 1.11 0.72
C ASP A 34 -24.73 0.89 -0.29
N ALA A 35 -24.13 -0.29 -0.29
CA ALA A 35 -23.10 -0.67 -1.26
C ALA A 35 -23.58 -1.86 -2.10
N ARG A 36 -23.29 -1.81 -3.41
CA ARG A 36 -23.61 -2.89 -4.33
C ARG A 36 -22.51 -3.08 -5.36
N ARG A 37 -22.27 -4.34 -5.73
CA ARG A 37 -21.38 -4.70 -6.82
C ARG A 37 -22.10 -4.48 -8.16
N VAL A 38 -21.62 -3.52 -8.95
CA VAL A 38 -22.20 -3.13 -10.25
C VAL A 38 -21.72 -4.05 -11.36
N ILE A 39 -20.45 -4.44 -11.33
CA ILE A 39 -19.90 -5.50 -12.18
C ILE A 39 -19.12 -6.48 -11.31
N PRO A 40 -19.31 -7.80 -11.46
CA PRO A 40 -18.47 -8.79 -10.78
C PRO A 40 -17.02 -8.69 -11.27
N LEU A 41 -16.10 -9.33 -10.56
CA LEU A 41 -14.70 -9.42 -10.95
C LEU A 41 -14.57 -10.06 -12.34
N THR A 42 -14.36 -9.23 -13.36
CA THR A 42 -14.47 -9.57 -14.78
C THR A 42 -13.11 -9.40 -15.43
N ARG A 43 -12.71 -10.33 -16.30
CA ARG A 43 -11.47 -10.18 -17.09
C ARG A 43 -11.61 -9.02 -18.06
N MET A 44 -10.60 -8.16 -18.15
CA MET A 44 -10.60 -6.99 -19.04
C MET A 44 -10.18 -7.35 -20.48
N SER A 45 -10.78 -8.42 -21.03
CA SER A 45 -10.81 -8.65 -22.48
C SER A 45 -11.63 -7.57 -23.17
N ASP A 46 -11.61 -7.48 -24.50
CA ASP A 46 -12.38 -6.46 -25.24
C ASP A 46 -13.86 -6.42 -24.82
N VAL A 47 -14.48 -7.61 -24.68
CA VAL A 47 -15.87 -7.73 -24.20
C VAL A 47 -16.00 -7.31 -22.73
N GLY A 48 -15.03 -7.65 -21.89
CA GLY A 48 -15.02 -7.26 -20.48
C GLY A 48 -14.85 -5.75 -20.27
N LYS A 49 -14.01 -5.11 -21.08
CA LYS A 49 -13.83 -3.65 -21.10
C LYS A 49 -15.11 -2.94 -21.48
N VAL A 50 -15.79 -3.37 -22.56
CA VAL A 50 -17.09 -2.81 -22.96
C VAL A 50 -18.10 -2.93 -21.81
N LYS A 51 -18.24 -4.11 -21.21
CA LYS A 51 -19.14 -4.32 -20.05
C LYS A 51 -18.80 -3.42 -18.86
N ALA A 52 -17.52 -3.23 -18.56
CA ALA A 52 -17.09 -2.36 -17.47
C ALA A 52 -17.41 -0.89 -17.75
N LYS A 53 -17.16 -0.40 -18.97
CA LYS A 53 -17.49 0.96 -19.39
C LYS A 53 -18.99 1.21 -19.34
N ASP A 54 -19.81 0.30 -19.88
CA ASP A 54 -21.27 0.40 -19.82
C ASP A 54 -21.77 0.47 -18.38
N ALA A 55 -21.23 -0.39 -17.50
CA ALA A 55 -21.57 -0.41 -16.08
C ALA A 55 -21.19 0.90 -15.35
N VAL A 56 -20.03 1.48 -15.69
CA VAL A 56 -19.58 2.79 -15.16
C VAL A 56 -20.48 3.92 -15.65
N GLN A 57 -20.90 3.89 -16.92
CA GLN A 57 -21.78 4.91 -17.48
C GLN A 57 -23.17 4.95 -16.84
N LEU A 58 -23.65 3.82 -16.33
CA LEU A 58 -24.92 3.72 -15.59
C LEU A 58 -24.83 4.18 -14.13
N LEU A 59 -23.66 4.55 -13.62
CA LEU A 59 -23.52 5.09 -12.27
C LEU A 59 -24.28 6.42 -12.13
N MET A 60 -25.04 6.53 -11.05
CA MET A 60 -25.78 7.73 -10.68
C MET A 60 -25.49 8.06 -9.22
N ALA A 61 -25.41 9.35 -8.92
CA ALA A 61 -25.30 9.84 -7.56
C ALA A 61 -26.65 9.70 -6.86
N ASP A 62 -26.65 9.09 -5.69
CA ASP A 62 -27.85 8.86 -4.89
C ASP A 62 -27.42 8.68 -3.43
N GLY A 63 -28.32 8.95 -2.48
CA GLY A 63 -28.13 8.71 -1.04
C GLY A 63 -26.99 9.47 -0.37
N GLY A 64 -26.54 8.94 0.78
CA GLY A 64 -25.43 9.46 1.58
C GLY A 64 -24.07 8.82 1.24
N THR A 65 -23.13 8.82 2.19
CA THR A 65 -21.79 8.27 2.00
C THR A 65 -21.45 7.31 3.14
N ASN A 66 -21.46 6.00 2.85
CA ASN A 66 -21.11 4.93 3.78
C ASN A 66 -19.86 4.20 3.25
N ILE A 67 -18.69 4.72 3.63
CA ILE A 67 -17.39 4.21 3.17
C ILE A 67 -17.18 2.79 3.67
N LEU A 68 -17.52 2.50 4.92
CA LEU A 68 -17.37 1.17 5.52
C LEU A 68 -18.14 0.10 4.72
N LYS A 69 -19.39 0.37 4.32
CA LYS A 69 -20.14 -0.58 3.48
C LYS A 69 -19.47 -0.79 2.12
N GLY A 70 -19.00 0.28 1.48
CA GLY A 70 -18.26 0.20 0.22
C GLY A 70 -17.02 -0.69 0.34
N LEU A 71 -16.18 -0.45 1.34
CA LEU A 71 -14.98 -1.24 1.60
C LEU A 71 -15.30 -2.68 2.03
N THR A 72 -16.37 -2.89 2.77
CA THR A 72 -16.85 -4.24 3.15
C THR A 72 -17.25 -5.05 1.92
N GLU A 73 -17.95 -4.44 0.96
CA GLU A 73 -18.28 -5.13 -0.31
C GLU A 73 -17.02 -5.37 -1.16
N ALA A 74 -16.06 -4.44 -1.18
CA ALA A 74 -14.78 -4.65 -1.84
C ALA A 74 -13.99 -5.82 -1.23
N ALA A 75 -13.94 -5.91 0.10
CA ALA A 75 -13.35 -7.03 0.83
C ALA A 75 -14.00 -8.36 0.44
N LYS A 76 -15.34 -8.44 0.44
CA LYS A 76 -16.07 -9.64 -0.02
C LYS A 76 -15.72 -10.05 -1.45
N VAL A 77 -15.53 -9.08 -2.34
CA VAL A 77 -15.09 -9.36 -3.72
C VAL A 77 -13.70 -10.00 -3.75
N LEU A 78 -12.75 -9.46 -2.97
CA LEU A 78 -11.38 -9.96 -2.92
C LEU A 78 -11.24 -11.31 -2.21
N ASP A 79 -11.99 -11.50 -1.13
CA ASP A 79 -12.03 -12.74 -0.35
C ASP A 79 -12.71 -13.87 -1.13
N GLY A 80 -13.72 -13.54 -1.94
CA GLY A 80 -14.45 -14.48 -2.79
C GLY A 80 -13.72 -14.90 -4.08
N ARG A 81 -12.46 -14.49 -4.28
CA ARG A 81 -11.71 -14.76 -5.51
C ARG A 81 -11.29 -16.22 -5.59
N ARG A 82 -11.72 -16.90 -6.66
CA ARG A 82 -11.19 -18.22 -7.05
C ARG A 82 -9.76 -18.15 -7.57
N HIS A 83 -9.40 -17.02 -8.18
CA HIS A 83 -8.07 -16.78 -8.73
C HIS A 83 -7.49 -15.54 -8.04
N LYS A 84 -6.39 -15.72 -7.32
CA LYS A 84 -5.63 -14.64 -6.72
C LYS A 84 -4.56 -14.21 -7.72
N ASN A 85 -4.69 -12.99 -8.24
CA ASN A 85 -3.62 -12.36 -9.01
C ASN A 85 -2.45 -12.06 -8.07
N ALA A 86 -1.26 -11.98 -8.63
CA ALA A 86 -0.06 -11.52 -7.94
C ALA A 86 -0.35 -10.18 -7.25
N VAL A 87 -0.69 -9.16 -8.05
CA VAL A 87 -1.05 -7.83 -7.55
C VAL A 87 -2.56 -7.73 -7.33
N ALA A 88 -2.95 -7.12 -6.22
CA ALA A 88 -4.35 -6.80 -5.92
C ALA A 88 -4.42 -5.51 -5.09
N SER A 89 -5.31 -4.60 -5.46
CA SER A 89 -5.54 -3.35 -4.73
C SER A 89 -7.03 -2.96 -4.77
N VAL A 90 -7.41 -2.06 -3.86
CA VAL A 90 -8.71 -1.38 -3.88
C VAL A 90 -8.48 0.09 -4.21
N ILE A 91 -9.26 0.64 -5.13
CA ILE A 91 -9.28 2.08 -5.41
C ILE A 91 -10.59 2.64 -4.86
N LEU A 92 -10.50 3.50 -3.84
CA LEU A 92 -11.64 4.16 -3.19
C LEU A 92 -11.77 5.59 -3.71
N LEU A 93 -12.91 5.89 -4.34
CA LEU A 93 -13.23 7.21 -4.87
C LEU A 93 -14.37 7.83 -4.05
N SER A 94 -14.18 9.02 -3.48
CA SER A 94 -15.22 9.70 -2.68
C SER A 94 -15.11 11.22 -2.81
N ASP A 95 -16.24 11.94 -2.83
CA ASP A 95 -16.29 13.40 -2.67
C ASP A 95 -16.91 13.86 -1.34
N GLY A 96 -17.22 12.92 -0.45
CA GLY A 96 -17.99 13.18 0.75
C GLY A 96 -17.34 12.60 2.01
N GLN A 97 -17.95 12.94 3.14
CA GLN A 97 -17.59 12.44 4.47
C GLN A 97 -18.46 11.23 4.82
N ASP A 98 -17.92 10.26 5.56
CA ASP A 98 -18.74 9.15 6.05
C ASP A 98 -19.78 9.67 7.06
N THR A 99 -21.05 9.58 6.70
CA THR A 99 -22.17 10.13 7.50
C THR A 99 -22.84 9.09 8.41
N TYR A 100 -22.34 7.85 8.44
CA TYR A 100 -23.02 6.73 9.12
C TYR A 100 -22.21 6.11 10.25
N ASN A 101 -20.89 6.07 10.13
CA ASN A 101 -20.03 5.24 10.98
C ASN A 101 -19.14 6.09 11.91
N LEU A 102 -18.93 7.36 11.59
CA LEU A 102 -18.03 8.26 12.32
C LEU A 102 -18.74 9.25 13.25
N GLY A 103 -20.07 9.33 13.18
CA GLY A 103 -20.89 10.10 14.11
C GLY A 103 -21.28 9.24 15.30
N GLY A 104 -20.98 9.69 16.52
CA GLY A 104 -21.59 9.13 17.73
C GLY A 104 -23.11 9.09 17.56
N GLY A 105 -23.70 7.93 17.81
CA GLY A 105 -25.00 7.52 17.27
C GLY A 105 -26.12 8.56 17.37
N GLY A 106 -26.88 8.66 16.28
CA GLY A 106 -28.27 9.11 16.30
C GLY A 106 -28.48 10.62 16.11
N TYR A 107 -29.59 10.93 15.45
CA TYR A 107 -30.23 12.23 15.51
C TYR A 107 -30.39 12.67 16.97
N GLY A 108 -29.48 13.50 17.49
CA GLY A 108 -29.52 13.91 18.89
C GLY A 108 -28.45 14.93 19.24
N TYR A 109 -28.91 16.11 19.64
CA TYR A 109 -28.19 17.16 20.35
C TYR A 109 -27.00 16.67 21.21
N GLY A 110 -25.83 17.28 21.01
CA GLY A 110 -24.73 17.21 21.98
C GLY A 110 -23.36 17.04 21.34
N SER A 111 -22.68 18.15 21.09
CA SER A 111 -21.25 18.20 20.75
C SER A 111 -20.43 17.67 21.93
N VAL A 112 -20.12 16.38 21.92
CA VAL A 112 -19.01 15.79 22.65
C VAL A 112 -17.96 15.44 21.61
N SER A 113 -16.79 16.06 21.68
CA SER A 113 -15.67 15.84 20.76
C SER A 113 -15.12 14.42 20.94
N TYR A 114 -15.78 13.43 20.34
CA TYR A 114 -15.20 12.13 20.12
C TYR A 114 -14.24 12.24 18.95
N SER A 115 -12.97 11.86 19.16
CA SER A 115 -12.03 11.67 18.06
C SER A 115 -12.63 10.64 17.10
N LYS A 116 -12.88 11.04 15.85
CA LYS A 116 -13.36 10.13 14.80
C LYS A 116 -12.37 8.97 14.67
N ASN A 117 -12.81 7.74 14.93
CA ASN A 117 -11.98 6.55 14.76
C ASN A 117 -12.02 6.08 13.30
N TYR A 118 -11.23 6.73 12.44
CA TYR A 118 -11.21 6.42 11.00
C TYR A 118 -10.75 5.00 10.68
N ARG A 119 -9.93 4.37 11.54
CA ARG A 119 -9.54 2.96 11.41
C ARG A 119 -10.75 2.02 11.37
N ALA A 120 -11.86 2.38 12.03
CA ALA A 120 -13.09 1.58 12.02
C ALA A 120 -13.77 1.51 10.64
N LEU A 121 -13.37 2.36 9.68
CA LEU A 121 -13.85 2.29 8.30
C LEU A 121 -13.17 1.17 7.48
N VAL A 122 -12.03 0.66 7.94
CA VAL A 122 -11.26 -0.37 7.22
C VAL A 122 -11.69 -1.77 7.70
N PRO A 123 -12.23 -2.63 6.81
CA PRO A 123 -12.52 -4.02 7.15
C PRO A 123 -11.27 -4.77 7.58
N GLY A 124 -11.41 -5.66 8.58
CA GLY A 124 -10.29 -6.42 9.13
C GLY A 124 -9.52 -7.27 8.11
N SER A 125 -10.18 -7.81 7.09
CA SER A 125 -9.50 -8.59 6.03
C SER A 125 -8.66 -7.73 5.07
N LEU A 126 -8.86 -6.41 5.09
CA LEU A 126 -8.04 -5.44 4.35
C LEU A 126 -6.95 -4.82 5.23
N LEU A 127 -6.85 -5.17 6.51
CA LEU A 127 -5.78 -4.69 7.38
C LEU A 127 -4.62 -5.68 7.40
N SER A 128 -3.40 -5.15 7.50
CA SER A 128 -2.21 -5.97 7.72
C SER A 128 -2.37 -6.69 9.07
N SER A 129 -2.25 -8.01 9.04
CA SER A 129 -2.26 -8.86 10.23
C SER A 129 -0.97 -9.65 10.27
N ALA A 130 -0.55 -10.10 11.46
CA ALA A 130 0.69 -10.86 11.62
C ALA A 130 0.76 -12.04 10.63
N GLY A 131 1.67 -11.95 9.65
CA GLY A 131 1.86 -12.98 8.61
C GLY A 131 0.89 -12.94 7.42
N HIS A 132 0.04 -11.92 7.28
CA HIS A 132 -0.80 -11.68 6.10
C HIS A 132 -0.71 -10.22 5.65
N ARG A 133 -0.29 -10.03 4.40
CA ARG A 133 -0.19 -8.69 3.79
C ARG A 133 -1.57 -8.13 3.49
N SER A 134 -1.77 -6.88 3.90
CA SER A 134 -2.92 -6.05 3.52
C SER A 134 -3.07 -5.96 2.01
N THR A 135 -4.31 -5.85 1.53
CA THR A 135 -4.56 -5.35 0.18
C THR A 135 -4.56 -3.82 0.23
N PRO A 136 -3.63 -3.12 -0.46
CA PRO A 136 -3.56 -1.67 -0.42
C PRO A 136 -4.85 -1.01 -0.88
N ILE A 137 -5.31 0.00 -0.13
CA ILE A 137 -6.42 0.87 -0.51
C ILE A 137 -5.86 2.23 -0.94
N HIS A 138 -5.92 2.53 -2.24
CA HIS A 138 -5.60 3.85 -2.77
C HIS A 138 -6.84 4.73 -2.75
N THR A 139 -6.78 5.88 -2.08
CA THR A 139 -7.93 6.74 -1.83
C THR A 139 -7.83 8.03 -2.65
N PHE A 140 -8.90 8.41 -3.33
CA PHE A 140 -8.98 9.60 -4.17
C PHE A 140 -10.16 10.49 -3.76
N GLY A 141 -9.83 11.63 -3.14
CA GLY A 141 -10.81 12.61 -2.66
C GLY A 141 -11.17 13.62 -3.75
N PHE A 142 -12.44 13.72 -4.13
CA PHE A 142 -12.91 14.63 -5.20
C PHE A 142 -13.49 15.94 -4.64
N GLY A 143 -12.81 17.06 -4.90
CA GLY A 143 -13.20 18.40 -4.45
C GLY A 143 -13.11 18.58 -2.93
N GLY A 144 -13.20 19.83 -2.45
CA GLY A 144 -12.91 20.16 -1.03
C GLY A 144 -13.86 19.60 0.04
N ASP A 145 -14.92 18.88 -0.34
CA ASP A 145 -15.97 18.41 0.58
C ASP A 145 -15.67 17.03 1.21
N HIS A 146 -14.68 16.29 0.68
CA HIS A 146 -14.32 14.96 1.16
C HIS A 146 -13.65 15.00 2.54
N ASP A 147 -13.75 13.92 3.33
CA ASP A 147 -13.04 13.79 4.61
C ASP A 147 -11.60 13.33 4.36
N SER A 148 -10.67 14.29 4.12
CA SER A 148 -9.26 13.98 3.83
C SER A 148 -8.59 13.17 4.94
N SER A 149 -8.95 13.41 6.21
CA SER A 149 -8.43 12.66 7.34
C SER A 149 -8.87 11.19 7.27
N ALA A 150 -10.14 10.92 6.98
CA ALA A 150 -10.62 9.55 6.78
C ALA A 150 -9.87 8.85 5.65
N MET A 151 -9.75 9.51 4.50
CA MET A 151 -9.15 8.93 3.29
C MET A 151 -7.65 8.69 3.46
N HIS A 152 -6.95 9.59 4.14
CA HIS A 152 -5.55 9.43 4.48
C HIS A 152 -5.34 8.26 5.43
N THR A 153 -6.10 8.19 6.54
CA THR A 153 -5.99 7.07 7.49
C THR A 153 -6.29 5.73 6.83
N ILE A 154 -7.32 5.62 5.97
CA ILE A 154 -7.62 4.38 5.24
C ILE A 154 -6.44 3.94 4.36
N ALA A 155 -5.83 4.88 3.63
CA ALA A 155 -4.68 4.58 2.78
C ALA A 155 -3.46 4.16 3.62
N GLU A 156 -3.17 4.91 4.68
CA GLU A 156 -2.03 4.66 5.57
C GLU A 156 -2.13 3.27 6.24
N GLU A 157 -3.29 2.94 6.80
CA GLU A 157 -3.54 1.69 7.52
C GLU A 157 -3.48 0.43 6.63
N THR A 158 -3.59 0.60 5.32
CA THR A 158 -3.55 -0.49 4.35
C THR A 158 -2.30 -0.50 3.48
N GLY A 159 -1.41 0.49 3.64
CA GLY A 159 -0.20 0.66 2.83
C GLY A 159 -0.43 1.28 1.44
N GLY A 160 -1.62 1.82 1.18
CA GLY A 160 -1.96 2.53 -0.05
C GLY A 160 -1.51 3.99 -0.06
N THR A 161 -2.07 4.77 -1.00
CA THR A 161 -1.77 6.20 -1.19
C THR A 161 -3.04 7.02 -1.19
N PHE A 162 -2.96 8.26 -0.70
CA PHE A 162 -4.06 9.24 -0.76
C PHE A 162 -3.72 10.33 -1.78
N SER A 163 -4.67 10.61 -2.67
CA SER A 163 -4.58 11.68 -3.68
C SER A 163 -5.80 12.60 -3.57
N PHE A 164 -5.55 13.91 -3.53
CA PHE A 164 -6.60 14.92 -3.58
C PHE A 164 -6.80 15.41 -5.02
N ILE A 165 -8.04 15.39 -5.47
CA ILE A 165 -8.45 15.72 -6.83
C ILE A 165 -9.25 17.01 -6.83
N GLU A 166 -8.61 18.11 -7.24
CA GLU A 166 -9.24 19.43 -7.35
C GLU A 166 -9.91 19.66 -8.73
N ASP A 167 -9.30 19.16 -9.80
CA ASP A 167 -9.73 19.36 -11.19
C ASP A 167 -9.48 18.16 -12.11
N GLU A 168 -9.93 18.25 -13.37
CA GLU A 168 -9.83 17.17 -14.38
C GLU A 168 -8.39 16.77 -14.74
N THR A 169 -7.44 17.71 -14.67
CA THR A 169 -6.05 17.42 -15.03
C THR A 169 -5.38 16.58 -13.95
N VAL A 170 -5.64 16.93 -12.68
CA VAL A 170 -5.15 16.18 -11.52
C VAL A 170 -5.72 14.76 -11.46
N VAL A 171 -6.95 14.55 -11.94
CA VAL A 171 -7.56 13.20 -12.06
C VAL A 171 -6.68 12.30 -12.92
N GLN A 172 -6.37 12.72 -14.14
CA GLN A 172 -5.69 11.85 -15.10
C GLN A 172 -4.30 11.47 -14.60
N ASP A 173 -3.54 12.44 -14.10
CA ASP A 173 -2.18 12.20 -13.61
C ASP A 173 -2.17 11.30 -12.37
N SER A 174 -3.05 11.57 -11.39
CA SER A 174 -3.08 10.79 -10.14
C SER A 174 -3.53 9.35 -10.39
N PHE A 175 -4.52 9.14 -11.27
CA PHE A 175 -4.95 7.79 -11.65
C PHE A 175 -3.92 7.08 -12.51
N ALA A 176 -3.31 7.77 -13.48
CA ALA A 176 -2.24 7.20 -14.30
C ALA A 176 -1.05 6.79 -13.45
N GLN A 177 -0.66 7.59 -12.45
CA GLN A 177 0.40 7.24 -11.52
C GLN A 177 0.02 6.00 -10.69
N CYS A 178 -1.19 5.95 -10.15
CA CYS A 178 -1.65 4.81 -9.35
C CYS A 178 -1.72 3.51 -10.19
N ILE A 179 -2.32 3.56 -11.38
CA ILE A 179 -2.41 2.41 -12.27
C ILE A 179 -1.02 2.02 -12.81
N GLY A 180 -0.20 3.00 -13.21
CA GLY A 180 1.18 2.78 -13.64
C GLY A 180 2.01 2.10 -12.56
N GLY A 181 1.85 2.49 -11.30
CA GLY A 181 2.42 1.76 -10.15
C GLY A 181 1.92 0.32 -10.09
N LEU A 182 0.60 0.12 -10.03
CA LEU A 182 0.01 -1.23 -9.92
C LEU A 182 0.40 -2.17 -11.06
N LEU A 183 0.56 -1.65 -12.28
CA LEU A 183 0.97 -2.39 -13.46
C LEU A 183 2.49 -2.57 -13.58
N SER A 184 3.29 -1.86 -12.80
CA SER A 184 4.76 -1.94 -12.79
C SER A 184 5.32 -2.72 -11.60
N VAL A 185 4.48 -3.34 -10.77
CA VAL A 185 4.97 -4.25 -9.72
C VAL A 185 5.68 -5.44 -10.36
N VAL A 186 6.99 -5.53 -10.13
CA VAL A 186 7.83 -6.63 -10.62
C VAL A 186 8.24 -7.57 -9.50
N VAL A 187 8.25 -7.08 -8.26
CA VAL A 187 8.70 -7.79 -7.08
C VAL A 187 7.59 -7.83 -6.04
N GLN A 188 7.31 -9.01 -5.51
CA GLN A 188 6.42 -9.22 -4.37
C GLN A 188 7.15 -9.92 -3.25
N GLU A 189 6.56 -9.96 -2.06
CA GLU A 189 7.11 -10.72 -0.92
C GLU A 189 8.57 -10.38 -0.60
N ALA A 190 9.02 -9.16 -0.92
CA ALA A 190 10.40 -8.74 -0.71
C ALA A 190 10.71 -8.65 0.78
N LEU A 191 11.72 -9.41 1.20
CA LEU A 191 12.22 -9.47 2.56
C LEU A 191 13.73 -9.30 2.52
N ILE A 192 14.22 -8.20 3.10
CA ILE A 192 15.64 -7.99 3.32
C ILE A 192 16.01 -8.67 4.63
N THR A 193 17.04 -9.50 4.60
CA THR A 193 17.65 -10.13 5.77
C THR A 193 19.11 -9.71 5.88
N VAL A 194 19.51 -9.31 7.07
CA VAL A 194 20.88 -8.96 7.40
C VAL A 194 21.39 -9.95 8.45
N LYS A 195 22.57 -10.51 8.22
CA LYS A 195 23.27 -11.36 9.19
C LYS A 195 24.63 -10.76 9.50
N CYS A 196 24.84 -10.33 10.73
CA CYS A 196 26.11 -9.79 11.18
C CYS A 196 27.15 -10.90 11.37
N VAL A 197 28.39 -10.59 10.99
CA VAL A 197 29.55 -11.44 11.29
C VAL A 197 29.96 -11.21 12.74
N HIS A 198 30.28 -12.28 13.47
CA HIS A 198 30.72 -12.15 14.86
C HIS A 198 32.03 -11.33 14.94
N PRO A 199 32.18 -10.34 15.85
CA PRO A 199 31.30 -10.00 16.98
C PRO A 199 30.32 -8.83 16.75
N VAL A 200 30.10 -8.40 15.50
CA VAL A 200 29.23 -7.26 15.14
C VAL A 200 27.78 -7.53 15.56
N ARG A 201 27.10 -6.47 16.02
CA ARG A 201 25.69 -6.53 16.44
C ARG A 201 24.85 -5.44 15.79
N VAL A 202 23.59 -5.75 15.49
CA VAL A 202 22.58 -4.78 15.05
C VAL A 202 22.04 -4.03 16.27
N ARG A 203 22.25 -2.72 16.29
CA ARG A 203 21.73 -1.83 17.34
C ARG A 203 20.32 -1.36 17.04
N ALA A 204 20.04 -0.99 15.79
CA ALA A 204 18.73 -0.54 15.37
C ALA A 204 18.52 -0.69 13.86
N VAL A 205 17.26 -0.89 13.48
CA VAL A 205 16.79 -0.78 12.09
C VAL A 205 15.89 0.45 12.00
N LYS A 206 16.19 1.36 11.08
CA LYS A 206 15.32 2.50 10.75
C LYS A 206 14.56 2.17 9.46
N SER A 207 13.44 1.48 9.63
CA SER A 207 12.59 1.00 8.52
C SER A 207 11.37 1.87 8.24
N GLY A 208 11.16 2.99 8.95
CA GLY A 208 9.99 3.83 8.75
C GLY A 208 8.69 3.05 9.02
N ARG A 209 7.78 3.02 8.03
CA ARG A 209 6.51 2.29 8.08
C ARG A 209 6.63 0.77 7.87
N TYR A 210 7.81 0.29 7.46
CA TYR A 210 8.00 -1.11 7.12
C TYR A 210 8.29 -1.92 8.38
N ASP A 211 7.63 -3.06 8.51
CA ASP A 211 7.87 -3.98 9.63
C ASP A 211 9.33 -4.43 9.62
N SER A 212 9.98 -4.33 10.77
CA SER A 212 11.35 -4.79 10.94
C SER A 212 11.52 -5.54 12.26
N SER A 213 12.50 -6.43 12.28
CA SER A 213 12.82 -7.20 13.48
C SER A 213 14.33 -7.30 13.67
N ILE A 214 14.74 -7.45 14.93
CA ILE A 214 16.11 -7.79 15.32
C ILE A 214 16.00 -9.06 16.18
N ASP A 215 16.86 -10.04 15.93
CA ASP A 215 16.87 -11.27 16.70
C ASP A 215 17.31 -11.04 18.16
N ALA A 216 17.04 -12.02 19.02
CA ALA A 216 17.33 -11.91 20.46
C ALA A 216 18.83 -11.69 20.78
N TYR A 217 19.72 -12.08 19.86
CA TYR A 217 21.17 -11.95 20.02
C TYR A 217 21.74 -10.74 19.30
N ALA A 218 20.90 -9.91 18.67
CA ALA A 218 21.30 -8.78 17.85
C ALA A 218 22.31 -9.14 16.75
N ARG A 219 22.29 -10.36 16.21
CA ARG A 219 23.15 -10.82 15.12
C ARG A 219 22.42 -10.92 13.79
N SER A 220 21.11 -10.73 13.77
CA SER A 220 20.34 -10.73 12.54
C SER A 220 19.20 -9.73 12.62
N ALA A 221 18.88 -9.13 11.49
CA ALA A 221 17.75 -8.23 11.35
C ALA A 221 17.00 -8.48 10.04
N SER A 222 15.74 -8.11 10.00
CA SER A 222 14.93 -8.19 8.79
C SER A 222 14.10 -6.93 8.57
N VAL A 223 13.80 -6.63 7.30
CA VAL A 223 12.83 -5.61 6.90
C VAL A 223 11.89 -6.24 5.89
N ASP A 224 10.59 -6.28 6.22
CA ASP A 224 9.54 -6.67 5.28
C ASP A 224 9.25 -5.48 4.36
N VAL A 225 9.76 -5.56 3.13
CA VAL A 225 9.69 -4.46 2.16
C VAL A 225 8.34 -4.44 1.45
N GLY A 226 7.63 -5.56 1.36
CA GLY A 226 6.37 -5.56 0.60
C GLY A 226 6.57 -5.85 -0.89
N GLU A 227 6.01 -4.97 -1.70
CA GLU A 227 6.11 -4.95 -3.16
C GLU A 227 7.07 -3.86 -3.62
N LEU A 228 7.72 -4.04 -4.77
CA LEU A 228 8.50 -3.00 -5.45
C LEU A 228 8.07 -2.87 -6.90
N TYR A 229 8.00 -1.61 -7.35
CA TYR A 229 7.77 -1.25 -8.74
C TYR A 229 9.05 -1.37 -9.57
N ALA A 230 8.90 -1.47 -10.89
CA ALA A 230 10.01 -1.37 -11.82
C ALA A 230 10.73 -0.03 -11.60
N ASP A 231 12.06 -0.08 -11.57
CA ASP A 231 12.95 1.05 -11.33
C ASP A 231 12.77 1.75 -9.95
N GLU A 232 12.01 1.16 -9.02
CA GLU A 232 11.90 1.68 -7.65
C GLU A 232 13.12 1.30 -6.80
N GLU A 233 13.71 2.30 -6.13
CA GLU A 233 14.72 2.09 -5.09
C GLU A 233 14.16 2.39 -3.70
N ARG A 234 14.42 1.49 -2.74
CA ARG A 234 14.18 1.74 -1.31
C ARG A 234 15.46 1.65 -0.51
N ARG A 235 15.60 2.55 0.46
CA ARG A 235 16.79 2.65 1.31
C ARG A 235 16.39 2.55 2.77
N PHE A 236 17.11 1.72 3.50
CA PHE A 236 16.93 1.50 4.93
C PHE A 236 18.24 1.77 5.65
N LEU A 237 18.16 2.36 6.85
CA LEU A 237 19.35 2.64 7.64
C LEU A 237 19.48 1.60 8.76
N LEU A 238 20.64 0.94 8.79
CA LEU A 238 21.02 -0.01 9.83
C LEU A 238 22.10 0.63 10.72
N LEU A 239 21.88 0.62 12.02
CA LEU A 239 22.89 0.99 13.01
C LEU A 239 23.49 -0.29 13.57
N VAL A 240 24.82 -0.41 13.51
CA VAL A 240 25.56 -1.57 14.00
C VAL A 240 26.63 -1.16 15.00
N ASP A 241 26.79 -1.98 16.02
CA ASP A 241 27.89 -1.89 16.98
C ASP A 241 29.03 -2.76 16.47
N VAL A 242 30.12 -2.11 16.11
CA VAL A 242 31.33 -2.76 15.61
C VAL A 242 32.37 -2.75 16.74
N PRO A 243 32.87 -3.92 17.17
CA PRO A 243 33.86 -3.99 18.24
C PRO A 243 35.17 -3.31 17.83
N LYS A 244 35.98 -2.92 18.82
CA LYS A 244 37.33 -2.40 18.58
C LYS A 244 38.14 -3.44 17.81
N ALA A 245 38.82 -3.01 16.76
CA ALA A 245 39.73 -3.84 15.98
C ALA A 245 40.91 -4.32 16.84
N GLY A 246 41.38 -5.55 16.60
CA GLY A 246 42.69 -5.97 17.07
C GLY A 246 43.80 -5.22 16.32
N ASP A 247 45.02 -5.22 16.88
CA ASP A 247 46.16 -4.47 16.32
C ASP A 247 46.60 -4.93 14.90
N ALA A 248 46.08 -6.07 14.43
CA ALA A 248 46.36 -6.64 13.10
C ALA A 248 45.14 -6.65 12.15
N ASP A 249 43.98 -6.12 12.57
CA ASP A 249 42.77 -6.14 11.75
C ASP A 249 42.72 -4.91 10.83
N GLU A 250 43.11 -5.08 9.56
CA GLU A 250 43.04 -4.01 8.55
C GLU A 250 41.60 -3.79 8.03
N VAL A 251 40.80 -4.86 7.97
CA VAL A 251 39.43 -4.87 7.47
C VAL A 251 38.54 -5.63 8.45
N THR A 252 37.32 -5.13 8.68
CA THR A 252 36.30 -5.88 9.41
C THR A 252 35.09 -6.11 8.53
N GLN A 253 34.81 -7.38 8.25
CA GLN A 253 33.55 -7.79 7.65
C GLN A 253 32.43 -7.59 8.66
N LEU A 254 31.41 -6.83 8.27
CA LEU A 254 30.33 -6.44 9.17
C LEU A 254 29.15 -7.38 9.07
N MET A 255 28.65 -7.61 7.86
CA MET A 255 27.40 -8.32 7.65
C MET A 255 27.27 -8.83 6.21
N LYS A 256 26.42 -9.84 6.06
CA LYS A 256 25.88 -10.29 4.78
C LYS A 256 24.44 -9.84 4.66
N VAL A 257 24.08 -9.31 3.50
CA VAL A 257 22.72 -8.87 3.19
C VAL A 257 22.15 -9.79 2.13
N THR A 258 20.94 -10.29 2.34
CA THR A 258 20.21 -11.08 1.34
C THR A 258 18.81 -10.49 1.15
N CYS A 259 18.29 -10.54 -0.06
CA CYS A 259 16.93 -10.15 -0.38
C CYS A 259 16.23 -11.34 -1.02
N THR A 260 15.21 -11.86 -0.35
CA THR A 260 14.33 -12.88 -0.92
C THR A 260 13.05 -12.21 -1.40
N TYR A 261 12.61 -12.54 -2.62
CA TYR A 261 11.36 -12.01 -3.15
C TYR A 261 10.69 -12.99 -4.12
N ARG A 262 9.42 -12.74 -4.44
CA ARG A 262 8.69 -13.45 -5.48
C ARG A 262 8.62 -12.59 -6.74
N ASP A 263 9.12 -13.12 -7.85
CA ASP A 263 9.04 -12.47 -9.15
C ASP A 263 7.58 -12.51 -9.65
N THR A 264 7.05 -11.33 -10.01
CA THR A 264 5.63 -11.18 -10.37
C THR A 264 5.29 -11.87 -11.70
N ALA A 265 6.23 -11.93 -12.64
CA ALA A 265 6.02 -12.48 -13.97
C ALA A 265 6.05 -14.02 -13.98
N THR A 266 6.96 -14.60 -13.21
CA THR A 266 7.22 -16.05 -13.17
C THR A 266 6.58 -16.74 -11.97
N GLY A 267 6.27 -15.99 -10.91
CA GLY A 267 5.79 -16.51 -9.62
C GLY A 267 6.86 -17.23 -8.80
N GLN A 268 8.10 -17.28 -9.28
CA GLN A 268 9.22 -17.96 -8.62
C GLN A 268 9.76 -17.13 -7.46
N VAL A 269 10.24 -17.81 -6.43
CA VAL A 269 10.99 -17.17 -5.34
C VAL A 269 12.45 -17.06 -5.77
N VAL A 270 12.96 -15.84 -5.72
CA VAL A 270 14.34 -15.48 -6.04
C VAL A 270 15.04 -15.09 -4.74
N ASP A 271 16.28 -15.52 -4.57
CA ASP A 271 17.17 -15.11 -3.48
C ASP A 271 18.37 -14.39 -4.08
N VAL A 272 18.57 -13.13 -3.67
CA VAL A 272 19.66 -12.28 -4.14
C VAL A 272 20.58 -12.00 -2.96
N ALA A 273 21.81 -12.48 -3.07
CA ALA A 273 22.88 -12.06 -2.16
C ALA A 273 23.36 -10.66 -2.55
N GLY A 274 23.33 -9.74 -1.59
CA GLY A 274 24.00 -8.46 -1.71
C GLY A 274 25.51 -8.61 -1.54
N GLU A 275 26.22 -7.51 -1.77
CA GLU A 275 27.66 -7.45 -1.52
C GLU A 275 27.96 -7.59 -0.03
N ASP A 276 29.10 -8.21 0.28
CA ASP A 276 29.60 -8.29 1.65
C ASP A 276 29.95 -6.87 2.13
N VAL A 277 29.43 -6.48 3.30
CA VAL A 277 29.66 -5.15 3.84
C VAL A 277 30.91 -5.18 4.70
N GLU A 278 31.90 -4.38 4.34
CA GLU A 278 33.20 -4.30 5.03
C GLU A 278 33.55 -2.85 5.35
N VAL A 279 34.31 -2.64 6.42
CA VAL A 279 34.87 -1.34 6.78
C VAL A 279 36.37 -1.47 7.01
N GLN A 280 37.13 -0.55 6.39
CA GLN A 280 38.57 -0.40 6.65
C GLN A 280 38.79 0.23 8.02
N ARG A 281 39.71 -0.34 8.79
CA ARG A 281 40.05 0.18 10.11
C ARG A 281 41.09 1.30 9.98
N PRO A 282 40.89 2.45 10.61
CA PRO A 282 41.89 3.52 10.59
C PRO A 282 43.12 3.12 11.41
N VAL A 283 44.30 3.42 10.87
CA VAL A 283 45.61 3.12 11.50
C VAL A 283 45.85 3.95 12.77
N GLU A 284 45.22 5.13 12.87
CA GLU A 284 45.24 6.00 14.05
C GLU A 284 43.82 6.34 14.50
N LEU A 285 43.53 6.17 15.80
CA LEU A 285 42.29 6.68 16.41
C LEU A 285 42.41 8.20 16.54
N ALA A 286 41.44 8.96 16.01
CA ALA A 286 41.36 10.40 16.26
C ALA A 286 41.26 10.65 17.77
N LYS A 287 42.06 11.60 18.28
CA LYS A 287 42.28 11.84 19.72
C LYS A 287 41.03 12.22 20.55
N ASP A 288 39.87 12.36 19.93
CA ASP A 288 38.62 12.79 20.58
C ASP A 288 37.62 11.64 20.87
N GLN A 289 38.05 10.37 20.77
CA GLN A 289 37.22 9.20 21.10
C GLN A 289 37.85 8.29 22.17
N GLN A 290 38.45 8.90 23.20
CA GLN A 290 38.92 8.21 24.40
C GLN A 290 37.96 8.36 25.58
#